data_AF-A0A9K3M1G2-F1
#
_entry.id   AF-A0A9K3M1G2-F1
#
_cell.length_a   1.000
_cell.length_b   1.000
_cell.length_c   1.000
_cell.angle_alpha   90.00
_cell.angle_beta   90.00
_cell.angle_gamma   90.00
#
_symmetry.space_group_name_H-M   'P 1'
#
loop_
_entity.id
_entity.type
_entity.pdbx_description
1 polymer ?
#
loop_
_entity_poly.entity_id
_entity_poly.type
_entity_poly.pdbx_seq_one_letter_code
_entity_poly.pdbx_strand_id
1 'polypeptide(L)'
;MDDATLSSPVKSRRRLEHSHSSGLQLELLSPIATSDDPLDLSEPLPGSHHSRNQKPIPSSARKIASGKKEFLSKQWRKWQRRIPFLKKIQETVLRVPPKLRTAFVVFWFGWKIALILILLFMTLQQPSSSMELSYSNNIRPSQFHNNMHSNATRVLYIVTSLAEYNNGRRKTVKGSDRFLHQLLPVMIDSVESMVSHNLQVDVVLICAYPLRPERETMIRYRLPRDVGLQIWDDALPLSYHPQNKTTGSLRANTRALARQHRFVVKDKLEYYDMFVAFEDDMLIRGHQVQHYWHMSQEIERLRIMAPESIKDGLGDNVDDYKHTKFFGTMSKSQLERVVPGFMRVEVLVNDTERTAKTKIQFPADWDFGDYGTRHIDPSICCHFHMEPPPLQDDTFPEAPGVDDLIIWETNIKAFSLRQFPTGSSPLLEWSVLMMGPGKKLPDHAKIGGYWSGRGGSFGDEKRPSGGEPKLVAQQGGWMATKEQLVRMNGQLCLAEFLPPFDRIAGGNDGLDPHNVEFWSGSYQFFTGAGNHCNMQRIISINPDHFSKHLLYHTANNKQKQLGQWRMLRADQLFGQLNSVKKMAEKAKVEIETSNSNKS
;
A
#
# COMPACT_ATOMS: atom_id res chain seq x y z
N MET A 1 62.98 -13.37 -40.75
CA MET A 1 62.42 -12.80 -41.99
C MET A 1 61.15 -12.05 -41.59
N ASP A 2 61.43 -10.82 -41.21
CA ASP A 2 60.77 -9.57 -41.57
C ASP A 2 59.40 -9.18 -40.97
N ASP A 3 59.52 -8.13 -40.15
CA ASP A 3 58.69 -6.94 -39.93
C ASP A 3 57.28 -7.09 -39.33
N ALA A 4 57.04 -6.67 -38.08
CA ALA A 4 57.09 -5.32 -37.50
C ALA A 4 55.86 -4.46 -37.83
N THR A 5 55.05 -4.16 -36.81
CA THR A 5 54.66 -2.77 -36.51
C THR A 5 54.10 -2.65 -35.08
N LEU A 6 54.75 -1.76 -34.34
CA LEU A 6 54.43 -1.31 -32.99
C LEU A 6 53.17 -0.43 -32.99
N SER A 7 52.32 -0.59 -31.97
CA SER A 7 51.44 0.47 -31.49
C SER A 7 51.82 0.85 -30.06
N SER A 8 52.17 2.12 -29.88
CA SER A 8 52.63 2.77 -28.66
C SER A 8 51.51 3.02 -27.63
N PRO A 9 51.82 3.11 -26.33
CA PRO A 9 50.84 3.47 -25.31
C PRO A 9 50.78 4.99 -25.09
N VAL A 10 49.57 5.52 -25.05
CA VAL A 10 49.27 6.92 -24.72
C VAL A 10 49.54 7.17 -23.23
N LYS A 11 50.54 8.00 -22.94
CA LYS A 11 50.77 8.63 -21.64
C LYS A 11 49.80 9.79 -21.45
N SER A 12 48.83 9.68 -20.55
CA SER A 12 48.13 10.85 -19.98
C SER A 12 48.72 11.19 -18.61
N ARG A 13 49.25 12.41 -18.50
CA ARG A 13 49.90 12.97 -17.30
C ARG A 13 48.91 13.92 -16.61
N ARG A 14 48.92 13.88 -15.26
CA ARG A 14 48.45 14.88 -14.28
C ARG A 14 46.93 15.05 -14.06
N ARG A 15 46.49 14.74 -12.85
CA ARG A 15 46.30 15.77 -11.79
C ARG A 15 46.37 15.12 -10.40
N LEU A 16 47.41 15.50 -9.64
CA LEU A 16 47.44 15.38 -8.18
C LEU A 16 46.65 16.57 -7.65
N GLU A 17 45.47 16.32 -7.08
CA GLU A 17 44.79 17.27 -6.22
C GLU A 17 44.85 16.74 -4.79
N HIS A 18 45.58 17.48 -3.95
CA HIS A 18 45.47 17.41 -2.51
C HIS A 18 44.03 17.77 -2.11
N SER A 19 43.32 16.85 -1.46
CA SER A 19 42.16 17.20 -0.66
C SER A 19 42.46 16.89 0.81
N HIS A 20 42.40 17.97 1.60
CA HIS A 20 42.48 17.98 3.05
C HIS A 20 41.46 17.01 3.66
N SER A 21 41.95 16.09 4.49
CA SER A 21 41.11 15.38 5.45
C SER A 21 40.73 16.34 6.58
N SER A 22 39.58 16.99 6.47
CA SER A 22 38.90 17.57 7.62
C SER A 22 38.12 16.47 8.32
N GLY A 23 38.70 15.96 9.41
CA GLY A 23 38.00 15.11 10.37
C GLY A 23 36.84 15.86 10.98
N LEU A 24 35.62 15.38 10.75
CA LEU A 24 34.44 15.78 11.49
C LEU A 24 34.25 14.77 12.63
N GLN A 25 34.64 15.21 13.83
CA GLN A 25 34.27 14.60 15.10
C GLN A 25 32.75 14.55 15.20
N LEU A 26 32.20 13.34 15.30
CA LEU A 26 30.82 13.13 15.73
C LEU A 26 30.81 13.23 17.27
N GLU A 27 30.28 14.32 17.80
CA GLU A 27 29.94 14.43 19.21
C GLU A 27 28.81 13.44 19.54
N LEU A 28 29.14 12.47 20.39
CA LEU A 28 28.21 11.67 21.14
C LEU A 28 27.54 12.54 22.20
N LEU A 29 26.22 12.69 22.13
CA LEU A 29 25.41 13.08 23.28
C LEU A 29 24.29 12.07 23.51
N SER A 30 24.38 11.44 24.67
CA SER A 30 23.35 10.75 25.45
C SER A 30 23.92 10.69 26.89
N PRO A 31 23.14 10.46 27.96
CA PRO A 31 21.68 10.36 28.12
C PRO A 31 21.19 11.24 29.31
N ILE A 32 20.13 10.82 30.03
CA ILE A 32 19.51 11.33 31.29
C ILE A 32 18.12 11.95 31.02
N ALA A 33 17.00 11.65 31.70
CA ALA A 33 16.73 10.86 32.90
C ALA A 33 15.27 10.35 32.93
N THR A 34 15.12 9.31 33.75
CA THR A 34 13.97 8.85 34.54
C THR A 34 13.16 9.94 35.24
N SER A 35 11.86 9.71 35.44
CA SER A 35 11.20 10.00 36.72
C SER A 35 9.90 9.21 36.88
N ASP A 36 9.81 8.56 38.03
CA ASP A 36 8.72 7.76 38.57
C ASP A 36 7.43 8.54 38.88
N ASP A 37 6.29 7.82 38.83
CA ASP A 37 5.10 7.73 39.73
C ASP A 37 4.76 8.87 40.73
N PRO A 38 3.50 9.04 41.24
CA PRO A 38 2.54 7.94 41.53
C PRO A 38 1.01 8.20 41.36
N LEU A 39 0.30 7.09 41.50
CA LEU A 39 -1.05 6.84 42.07
C LEU A 39 -1.83 8.04 42.65
N ASP A 40 -3.13 8.09 42.31
CA ASP A 40 -4.15 8.50 43.29
C ASP A 40 -5.47 7.72 43.11
N LEU A 41 -5.95 7.22 44.25
CA LEU A 41 -7.16 6.43 44.48
C LEU A 41 -8.21 7.36 45.10
N SER A 42 -9.45 7.35 44.62
CA SER A 42 -10.59 7.60 45.51
C SER A 42 -11.91 7.08 44.94
N GLU A 43 -12.54 6.22 45.73
CA GLU A 43 -13.92 5.75 45.62
C GLU A 43 -14.94 6.83 46.04
N PRO A 44 -16.23 6.68 45.67
CA PRO A 44 -17.28 7.65 45.99
C PRO A 44 -18.17 7.19 47.17
N LEU A 45 -18.73 8.15 47.90
CA LEU A 45 -19.87 7.93 48.82
C LEU A 45 -20.91 9.06 48.73
N PRO A 46 -22.17 8.82 49.20
CA PRO A 46 -23.38 9.25 48.52
C PRO A 46 -24.28 10.20 49.33
N GLY A 47 -25.35 10.68 48.70
CA GLY A 47 -26.47 11.40 49.32
C GLY A 47 -26.98 12.51 48.41
N SER A 48 -28.25 12.87 48.34
CA SER A 48 -29.42 12.52 49.15
C SER A 48 -30.70 12.89 48.36
N HIS A 49 -31.79 12.19 48.68
CA HIS A 49 -33.14 12.45 48.21
C HIS A 49 -33.74 13.71 48.83
N HIS A 50 -34.39 14.56 48.01
CA HIS A 50 -35.53 15.35 48.50
C HIS A 50 -36.65 15.47 47.45
N SER A 51 -37.83 15.05 47.89
CA SER A 51 -39.14 15.08 47.23
C SER A 51 -39.83 16.43 47.48
N ARG A 52 -40.51 16.98 46.47
CA ARG A 52 -41.70 17.82 46.71
C ARG A 52 -42.67 17.81 45.52
N ASN A 53 -43.90 17.42 45.84
CA ASN A 53 -45.11 17.44 45.03
C ASN A 53 -45.53 18.85 44.57
N GLN A 54 -45.83 19.03 43.27
CA GLN A 54 -46.84 19.99 42.77
C GLN A 54 -47.52 19.45 41.49
N LYS A 55 -48.86 19.57 41.45
CA LYS A 55 -49.77 19.15 40.35
C LYS A 55 -49.73 20.14 39.16
N PRO A 56 -50.20 19.73 37.95
CA PRO A 56 -49.71 20.26 36.67
C PRO A 56 -50.56 21.37 36.04
N ILE A 57 -49.92 22.20 35.22
CA ILE A 57 -50.51 23.18 34.29
C ILE A 57 -49.87 22.92 32.89
N PRO A 58 -50.59 23.03 31.75
CA PRO A 58 -50.25 22.31 30.51
C PRO A 58 -48.96 22.80 29.83
N SER A 59 -48.15 21.84 29.33
CA SER A 59 -46.71 21.98 29.12
C SER A 59 -46.20 21.84 27.68
N SER A 60 -46.95 22.22 26.64
CA SER A 60 -46.48 21.96 25.25
C SER A 60 -45.61 23.09 24.67
N ALA A 61 -45.86 24.37 24.97
CA ALA A 61 -45.12 25.47 24.35
C ALA A 61 -43.81 25.88 25.06
N ARG A 62 -43.72 25.73 26.40
CA ARG A 62 -42.50 26.09 27.16
C ARG A 62 -41.37 25.04 27.10
N LYS A 63 -41.68 23.77 26.83
CA LYS A 63 -40.67 22.69 26.78
C LYS A 63 -39.78 22.77 25.53
N ILE A 64 -40.30 23.25 24.40
CA ILE A 64 -39.53 23.35 23.15
C ILE A 64 -38.50 24.50 23.22
N ALA A 65 -38.88 25.64 23.79
CA ALA A 65 -37.98 26.80 23.92
C ALA A 65 -36.87 26.58 24.98
N SER A 66 -37.17 25.89 26.08
CA SER A 66 -36.18 25.57 27.12
C SER A 66 -35.20 24.48 26.67
N GLY A 67 -35.67 23.43 26.00
CA GLY A 67 -34.81 22.37 25.47
C GLY A 67 -33.81 22.86 24.42
N LYS A 68 -34.22 23.81 23.55
CA LYS A 68 -33.33 24.39 22.53
C LYS A 68 -32.24 25.27 23.15
N LYS A 69 -32.56 26.07 24.18
CA LYS A 69 -31.56 26.84 24.93
C LYS A 69 -30.59 25.94 25.69
N GLU A 70 -31.08 24.86 26.31
CA GLU A 70 -30.23 23.94 27.06
C GLU A 70 -29.28 23.16 26.13
N PHE A 71 -29.76 22.67 24.98
CA PHE A 71 -28.95 21.98 23.98
C PHE A 71 -27.85 22.88 23.40
N LEU A 72 -28.20 24.12 23.02
CA LEU A 72 -27.23 25.11 22.54
C LEU A 72 -26.20 25.45 23.61
N SER A 73 -26.60 25.59 24.88
CA SER A 73 -25.67 25.83 25.99
C SER A 73 -24.71 24.65 26.24
N LYS A 74 -25.18 23.41 26.05
CA LYS A 74 -24.38 22.18 26.21
C LYS A 74 -23.36 22.04 25.07
N GLN A 75 -23.79 22.27 23.82
CA GLN A 75 -22.88 22.27 22.65
C GLN A 75 -21.84 23.40 22.75
N TRP A 76 -22.26 24.60 23.19
CA TRP A 76 -21.35 25.73 23.38
C TRP A 76 -20.30 25.44 24.46
N ARG A 77 -20.70 24.88 25.61
CA ARG A 77 -19.76 24.47 26.66
C ARG A 77 -18.79 23.39 26.18
N LYS A 78 -19.24 22.46 25.33
CA LYS A 78 -18.38 21.43 24.72
C LYS A 78 -17.34 22.05 23.77
N TRP A 79 -17.72 23.07 23.00
CA TRP A 79 -16.82 23.83 22.13
C TRP A 79 -15.81 24.66 22.91
N GLN A 80 -16.24 25.35 23.97
CA GLN A 80 -15.34 26.14 24.83
C GLN A 80 -14.26 25.27 25.50
N ARG A 81 -14.57 24.01 25.87
CA ARG A 81 -13.57 23.07 26.41
C ARG A 81 -12.55 22.61 25.38
N ARG A 82 -12.95 22.49 24.11
CA ARG A 82 -12.04 22.04 23.04
C ARG A 82 -11.11 23.13 22.54
N ILE A 83 -11.50 24.40 22.71
CA ILE A 83 -10.75 25.55 22.17
C ILE A 83 -10.68 26.65 23.25
N PRO A 84 -9.71 26.57 24.19
CA PRO A 84 -9.62 27.48 25.33
C PRO A 84 -9.47 28.97 24.95
N PHE A 85 -8.95 29.26 23.75
CA PHE A 85 -8.83 30.61 23.21
C PHE A 85 -10.19 31.30 22.96
N LEU A 86 -11.26 30.55 22.68
CA LEU A 86 -12.61 31.11 22.48
C LEU A 86 -13.17 31.78 23.74
N LYS A 87 -12.79 31.28 24.92
CA LYS A 87 -13.18 31.89 26.20
C LYS A 87 -12.56 33.29 26.34
N LYS A 88 -11.27 33.42 25.97
CA LYS A 88 -10.53 34.69 26.00
C LYS A 88 -11.07 35.70 24.98
N ILE A 89 -11.49 35.24 23.79
CA ILE A 89 -12.22 36.08 22.83
C ILE A 89 -13.54 36.56 23.43
N GLN A 90 -14.34 35.65 23.98
CA GLN A 90 -15.67 36.00 24.50
C GLN A 90 -15.58 37.03 25.62
N GLU A 91 -14.65 36.85 26.57
CA GLU A 91 -14.41 37.81 27.65
C GLU A 91 -13.97 39.18 27.10
N THR A 92 -13.10 39.20 26.09
CA THR A 92 -12.68 40.43 25.41
C THR A 92 -13.85 41.11 24.69
N VAL A 93 -14.68 40.36 23.96
CA VAL A 93 -15.85 40.87 23.23
C VAL A 93 -16.92 41.42 24.18
N LEU A 94 -17.12 40.79 25.35
CA LEU A 94 -18.07 41.26 26.36
C LEU A 94 -17.63 42.55 27.06
N ARG A 95 -16.32 42.87 27.07
CA ARG A 95 -15.80 44.15 27.59
C ARG A 95 -16.01 45.33 26.64
N VAL A 96 -16.25 45.08 25.35
CA VAL A 96 -16.53 46.13 24.36
C VAL A 96 -17.93 46.68 24.59
N PRO A 97 -18.17 48.01 24.52
CA PRO A 97 -19.51 48.57 24.63
C PRO A 97 -20.49 47.98 23.60
N PRO A 98 -21.78 47.80 23.93
CA PRO A 98 -22.75 47.14 23.05
C PRO A 98 -22.84 47.76 21.65
N LYS A 99 -22.75 49.10 21.54
CA LYS A 99 -22.78 49.83 20.26
C LYS A 99 -21.60 49.45 19.35
N LEU A 100 -20.40 49.30 19.92
CA LEU A 100 -19.20 48.89 19.19
C LEU A 100 -19.24 47.41 18.78
N ARG A 101 -19.85 46.54 19.60
CA ARG A 101 -20.08 45.13 19.22
C ARG A 101 -20.99 45.03 18.00
N THR A 102 -22.10 45.76 17.99
CA THR A 102 -23.02 45.78 16.86
C THR A 102 -22.33 46.31 15.60
N ALA A 103 -21.56 47.41 15.73
CA ALA A 103 -20.78 47.95 14.61
C ALA A 103 -19.77 46.93 14.06
N PHE A 104 -19.05 46.21 14.93
CA PHE A 104 -18.10 45.18 14.52
C PHE A 104 -18.79 43.99 13.84
N VAL A 105 -19.94 43.53 14.34
CA VAL A 105 -20.71 42.45 13.72
C VAL A 105 -21.23 42.87 12.34
N VAL A 106 -21.78 44.09 12.23
CA VAL A 106 -22.24 44.63 10.94
C VAL A 106 -21.07 44.76 9.96
N PHE A 107 -19.92 45.28 10.40
CA PHE A 107 -18.71 45.37 9.59
C PHE A 107 -18.21 43.99 9.15
N TRP A 108 -18.17 43.01 10.06
CA TRP A 108 -17.73 41.65 9.76
C TRP A 108 -18.65 40.95 8.75
N PHE A 109 -19.98 41.08 8.90
CA PHE A 109 -20.93 40.57 7.92
C PHE A 109 -20.81 41.30 6.57
N GLY A 110 -20.69 42.62 6.58
CA GLY A 110 -20.44 43.42 5.37
C GLY A 110 -19.18 42.99 4.63
N TRP A 111 -18.08 42.76 5.36
CA TRP A 111 -16.82 42.26 4.81
C TRP A 111 -16.96 40.86 4.19
N LYS A 112 -17.73 39.96 4.83
CA LYS A 112 -18.00 38.63 4.28
C LYS A 112 -18.84 38.67 3.00
N ILE A 113 -19.84 39.55 2.94
CA ILE A 113 -20.63 39.77 1.73
C ILE A 113 -19.73 40.32 0.62
N ALA A 114 -18.87 41.30 0.92
CA ALA A 114 -17.92 41.84 -0.06
C ALA A 114 -16.96 40.77 -0.61
N LEU A 115 -16.40 39.92 0.26
CA LEU A 115 -15.56 38.79 -0.17
C LEU A 115 -16.31 37.79 -1.06
N ILE A 116 -17.56 37.47 -0.74
CA ILE A 116 -18.40 36.58 -1.56
C ILE A 116 -18.67 37.22 -2.92
N LEU A 117 -18.95 38.53 -2.97
CA LEU A 117 -19.15 39.26 -4.22
C LEU A 117 -17.88 39.30 -5.07
N ILE A 118 -16.70 39.49 -4.47
CA ILE A 118 -15.41 39.43 -5.17
C ILE A 118 -15.16 38.02 -5.73
N LEU A 119 -15.43 36.97 -4.96
CA LEU A 119 -15.33 35.58 -5.41
C LEU A 119 -16.29 35.30 -6.57
N LEU A 120 -17.55 35.73 -6.46
CA LEU A 120 -18.54 35.63 -7.53
C LEU A 120 -18.08 36.37 -8.79
N PHE A 121 -17.58 37.59 -8.64
CA PHE A 121 -17.05 38.38 -9.75
C PHE A 121 -15.84 37.69 -10.42
N MET A 122 -14.91 37.14 -9.64
CA MET A 122 -13.78 36.36 -10.15
C MET A 122 -14.23 35.09 -10.87
N THR A 123 -15.26 34.39 -10.38
CA THR A 123 -15.83 33.22 -11.06
C THR A 123 -16.61 33.57 -12.32
N LEU A 124 -17.24 34.75 -12.38
CA LEU A 124 -18.01 35.23 -13.53
C LEU A 124 -17.10 35.86 -14.61
N GLN A 125 -15.94 36.38 -14.23
CA GLN A 125 -14.97 36.99 -15.15
C GLN A 125 -13.89 36.03 -15.66
N GLN A 126 -13.89 34.74 -15.26
CA GLN A 126 -13.02 33.80 -15.95
C GLN A 126 -13.51 33.66 -17.40
N PRO A 127 -12.75 34.11 -18.41
CA PRO A 127 -13.08 33.82 -19.79
C PRO A 127 -13.15 32.30 -19.91
N SER A 128 -14.24 31.81 -20.49
CA SER A 128 -14.44 30.42 -20.91
C SER A 128 -13.38 30.05 -21.94
N SER A 129 -12.14 29.93 -21.48
CA SER A 129 -11.05 29.24 -22.14
C SER A 129 -11.31 27.77 -21.89
N SER A 130 -12.33 27.25 -22.57
CA SER A 130 -12.41 25.84 -22.91
C SER A 130 -11.21 25.52 -23.79
N MET A 131 -10.05 25.41 -23.16
CA MET A 131 -8.90 24.75 -23.72
C MET A 131 -9.24 23.26 -23.66
N GLU A 132 -10.06 22.83 -24.63
CA GLU A 132 -10.19 21.43 -24.99
C GLU A 132 -8.79 20.96 -25.37
N LEU A 133 -8.06 20.40 -24.40
CA LEU A 133 -7.04 19.42 -24.71
C LEU A 133 -7.79 18.23 -25.29
N SER A 134 -8.04 18.29 -26.59
CA SER A 134 -8.40 17.17 -27.43
C SER A 134 -7.18 16.26 -27.51
N TYR A 135 -6.93 15.54 -26.41
CA TYR A 135 -6.10 14.35 -26.45
C TYR A 135 -6.90 13.34 -27.28
N SER A 136 -6.52 13.24 -28.56
CA SER A 136 -7.09 12.33 -29.54
C SER A 136 -7.13 10.92 -28.97
N ASN A 137 -8.29 10.52 -28.45
CA ASN A 137 -8.62 9.15 -28.03
C ASN A 137 -8.87 8.23 -29.24
N ASN A 138 -8.07 8.39 -30.30
CA ASN A 138 -8.03 7.44 -31.41
C ASN A 138 -7.03 6.30 -31.10
N ILE A 139 -7.07 5.77 -29.88
CA ILE A 139 -6.59 4.41 -29.65
C ILE A 139 -7.68 3.50 -30.21
N ARG A 140 -7.64 3.28 -31.53
CA ARG A 140 -8.34 2.14 -32.12
C ARG A 140 -7.88 0.91 -31.35
N PRO A 141 -8.77 0.03 -30.87
CA PRO A 141 -8.36 -1.27 -30.35
C PRO A 141 -7.57 -1.93 -31.48
N SER A 142 -6.25 -1.99 -31.30
CA SER A 142 -5.35 -2.62 -32.25
C SER A 142 -5.83 -4.05 -32.38
N GLN A 143 -6.29 -4.39 -33.59
CA GLN A 143 -6.50 -5.77 -33.99
C GLN A 143 -5.20 -6.50 -33.68
N PHE A 144 -5.24 -7.36 -32.68
CA PHE A 144 -4.15 -8.27 -32.30
C PHE A 144 -3.86 -9.14 -33.52
N HIS A 145 -2.90 -8.70 -34.33
CA HIS A 145 -2.44 -9.43 -35.49
C HIS A 145 -1.58 -10.62 -35.02
N ASN A 146 -2.04 -11.81 -35.37
CA ASN A 146 -1.44 -13.12 -35.10
C ASN A 146 -0.11 -13.33 -35.86
N ASN A 147 0.97 -12.64 -35.46
CA ASN A 147 2.32 -13.10 -35.79
C ASN A 147 2.81 -14.01 -34.66
N MET A 148 2.67 -15.33 -34.86
CA MET A 148 3.23 -16.41 -34.05
C MET A 148 4.75 -16.53 -34.22
N HIS A 149 5.50 -15.45 -34.00
CA HIS A 149 6.78 -15.63 -33.31
C HIS A 149 6.42 -15.90 -31.85
N SER A 150 7.16 -16.78 -31.16
CA SER A 150 6.88 -17.12 -29.76
C SER A 150 6.94 -15.84 -28.92
N ASN A 151 5.80 -15.18 -28.73
CA ASN A 151 5.67 -13.90 -28.02
C ASN A 151 5.78 -14.16 -26.52
N ALA A 152 6.95 -14.62 -26.07
CA ALA A 152 7.28 -14.70 -24.66
C ALA A 152 7.04 -13.31 -24.05
N THR A 153 6.36 -13.26 -22.91
CA THR A 153 6.10 -12.01 -22.21
C THR A 153 7.42 -11.37 -21.82
N ARG A 154 7.61 -10.11 -22.23
CA ARG A 154 8.82 -9.35 -21.90
C ARG A 154 8.65 -8.68 -20.54
N VAL A 155 9.53 -9.03 -19.63
CA VAL A 155 9.51 -8.61 -18.23
C VAL A 155 10.74 -7.75 -17.95
N LEU A 156 10.52 -6.55 -17.43
CA LEU A 156 11.58 -5.74 -16.84
C LEU A 156 11.58 -5.96 -15.32
N TYR A 157 12.61 -6.64 -14.82
CA TYR A 157 12.82 -6.86 -13.38
C TYR A 157 13.73 -5.77 -12.80
N ILE A 158 13.18 -4.95 -11.93
CA ILE A 158 13.84 -3.79 -11.34
C ILE A 158 14.08 -4.08 -9.86
N VAL A 159 15.33 -4.06 -9.44
CA VAL A 159 15.74 -4.36 -8.06
C VAL A 159 16.40 -3.13 -7.45
N THR A 160 16.04 -2.80 -6.21
CA THR A 160 16.70 -1.72 -5.45
C THR A 160 17.50 -2.26 -4.27
N SER A 161 18.75 -1.80 -4.15
CA SER A 161 19.63 -2.12 -3.03
C SER A 161 20.11 -0.85 -2.34
N LEU A 162 19.83 -0.74 -1.03
CA LEU A 162 20.16 0.43 -0.24
C LEU A 162 21.60 0.45 0.29
N ALA A 163 22.21 -0.72 0.47
CA ALA A 163 23.54 -0.83 1.07
C ALA A 163 24.30 -2.06 0.58
N GLU A 164 25.58 -1.89 0.23
CA GLU A 164 26.45 -3.00 -0.13
C GLU A 164 26.75 -3.88 1.11
N TYR A 165 26.88 -3.25 2.27
CA TYR A 165 27.19 -3.89 3.55
C TYR A 165 26.13 -3.57 4.60
N ASN A 166 25.82 -4.53 5.46
CA ASN A 166 24.91 -4.30 6.57
C ASN A 166 25.51 -3.29 7.57
N ASN A 167 24.67 -2.41 8.09
CA ASN A 167 25.11 -1.34 9.01
C ASN A 167 24.90 -1.69 10.50
N GLY A 168 24.47 -2.91 10.81
CA GLY A 168 24.16 -3.36 12.18
C GLY A 168 22.75 -3.04 12.66
N ARG A 169 21.97 -2.25 11.91
CA ARG A 169 20.57 -1.97 12.25
C ARG A 169 19.74 -3.24 12.06
N ARG A 170 18.57 -3.29 12.71
CA ARG A 170 17.62 -4.41 12.62
C ARG A 170 18.24 -5.77 13.04
N LYS A 171 19.24 -5.74 13.93
CA LYS A 171 19.97 -6.93 14.41
C LYS A 171 20.71 -7.69 13.29
N THR A 172 21.14 -6.98 12.25
CA THR A 172 22.08 -7.52 11.24
C THR A 172 23.51 -7.46 11.76
N VAL A 173 24.41 -8.27 11.21
CA VAL A 173 25.84 -8.19 11.52
C VAL A 173 26.45 -7.00 10.79
N LYS A 174 26.98 -6.02 11.53
CA LYS A 174 27.61 -4.84 10.93
C LYS A 174 28.83 -5.25 10.09
N GLY A 175 28.91 -4.76 8.86
CA GLY A 175 29.99 -5.04 7.93
C GLY A 175 29.81 -6.32 7.11
N SER A 176 28.79 -7.14 7.38
CA SER A 176 28.54 -8.32 6.54
C SER A 176 28.17 -7.92 5.11
N ASP A 177 28.65 -8.69 4.14
CA ASP A 177 28.44 -8.45 2.71
C ASP A 177 26.97 -8.72 2.32
N ARG A 178 26.13 -7.67 2.37
CA ARG A 178 24.71 -7.76 1.99
C ARG A 178 24.58 -8.02 0.50
N PHE A 179 25.47 -7.45 -0.32
CA PHE A 179 25.48 -7.71 -1.75
C PHE A 179 25.59 -9.21 -2.04
N LEU A 180 26.58 -9.88 -1.46
CA LEU A 180 26.86 -11.29 -1.74
C LEU A 180 25.86 -12.25 -1.09
N HIS A 181 25.44 -11.96 0.14
CA HIS A 181 24.62 -12.88 0.93
C HIS A 181 23.12 -12.58 0.89
N GLN A 182 22.69 -11.47 0.27
CA GLN A 182 21.28 -11.09 0.23
C GLN A 182 20.85 -10.73 -1.19
N LEU A 183 21.42 -9.67 -1.77
CA LEU A 183 20.97 -9.16 -3.07
C LEU A 183 21.23 -10.17 -4.20
N LEU A 184 22.47 -10.65 -4.33
CA LEU A 184 22.86 -11.47 -5.47
C LEU A 184 22.08 -12.79 -5.53
N PRO A 185 22.01 -13.61 -4.46
CA PRO A 185 21.29 -14.88 -4.52
C PRO A 185 19.80 -14.70 -4.81
N VAL A 186 19.14 -13.70 -4.18
CA VAL A 186 17.72 -13.41 -4.40
C VAL A 186 17.45 -13.00 -5.84
N MET A 187 18.28 -12.12 -6.40
CA MET A 187 18.12 -11.63 -7.76
C MET A 187 18.34 -12.74 -8.79
N ILE A 188 19.41 -13.54 -8.65
CA ILE A 188 19.72 -14.64 -9.59
C ILE A 188 18.61 -15.68 -9.59
N ASP A 189 18.21 -16.16 -8.41
CA ASP A 189 17.19 -17.20 -8.27
C ASP A 189 15.80 -16.72 -8.77
N SER A 190 15.49 -15.44 -8.57
CA SER A 190 14.29 -14.81 -9.15
C SER A 190 14.33 -14.83 -10.68
N VAL A 191 15.45 -14.42 -11.29
CA VAL A 191 15.62 -14.38 -12.75
C VAL A 191 15.58 -15.78 -13.36
N GLU A 192 16.32 -16.73 -12.80
CA GLU A 192 16.34 -18.13 -13.28
C GLU A 192 14.95 -18.74 -13.20
N SER A 193 14.23 -18.49 -12.11
CA SER A 193 12.83 -18.92 -11.98
C SER A 193 11.95 -18.30 -13.06
N MET A 194 12.06 -17.00 -13.34
CA MET A 194 11.28 -16.35 -14.40
C MET A 194 11.62 -16.91 -15.80
N VAL A 195 12.90 -17.11 -16.11
CA VAL A 195 13.35 -17.68 -17.40
C VAL A 195 12.87 -19.11 -17.59
N SER A 196 12.93 -19.95 -16.53
CA SER A 196 12.39 -21.33 -16.58
C SER A 196 10.88 -21.38 -16.83
N HIS A 197 10.18 -20.27 -16.60
CA HIS A 197 8.76 -20.07 -16.88
C HIS A 197 8.51 -19.41 -18.26
N ASN A 198 9.48 -19.50 -19.18
CA ASN A 198 9.38 -18.98 -20.55
C ASN A 198 9.06 -17.47 -20.60
N LEU A 199 9.60 -16.70 -19.67
CA LEU A 199 9.55 -15.23 -19.66
C LEU A 199 10.86 -14.68 -20.22
N GLN A 200 10.78 -13.64 -21.05
CA GLN A 200 11.96 -12.91 -21.50
C GLN A 200 12.26 -11.81 -20.48
N VAL A 201 13.37 -11.94 -19.74
CA VAL A 201 13.67 -11.08 -18.59
C VAL A 201 14.89 -10.22 -18.87
N ASP A 202 14.78 -8.92 -18.59
CA ASP A 202 15.91 -8.02 -18.43
C ASP A 202 15.93 -7.46 -17.01
N VAL A 203 17.13 -7.16 -16.50
CA VAL A 203 17.33 -6.67 -15.13
C VAL A 203 17.81 -5.22 -15.13
N VAL A 204 17.19 -4.39 -14.28
CA VAL A 204 17.73 -3.10 -13.88
C VAL A 204 18.04 -3.11 -12.39
N LEU A 205 19.32 -3.05 -12.04
CA LEU A 205 19.78 -2.98 -10.66
C LEU A 205 20.04 -1.52 -10.27
N ILE A 206 19.32 -1.02 -9.27
CA ILE A 206 19.44 0.34 -8.76
C ILE A 206 20.09 0.31 -7.37
N CYS A 207 21.30 0.85 -7.27
CA CYS A 207 22.09 0.88 -6.04
C CYS A 207 22.17 2.31 -5.47
N ALA A 208 21.99 2.45 -4.16
CA ALA A 208 22.27 3.69 -3.44
C ALA A 208 23.76 3.98 -3.19
N TYR A 209 24.63 3.09 -3.65
CA TYR A 209 26.07 3.13 -3.50
C TYR A 209 26.71 2.87 -4.87
N PRO A 210 27.94 3.38 -5.12
CA PRO A 210 28.68 3.06 -6.34
C PRO A 210 29.01 1.56 -6.38
N LEU A 211 28.70 0.90 -7.49
CA LEU A 211 28.93 -0.54 -7.63
C LEU A 211 30.32 -0.77 -8.21
N ARG A 212 31.15 -1.54 -7.50
CA ARG A 212 32.51 -1.84 -7.98
C ARG A 212 32.48 -2.74 -9.22
N PRO A 213 33.41 -2.59 -10.18
CA PRO A 213 33.45 -3.41 -11.41
C PRO A 213 33.52 -4.93 -11.16
N GLU A 214 34.15 -5.35 -10.07
CA GLU A 214 34.22 -6.76 -9.70
C GLU A 214 32.83 -7.31 -9.33
N ARG A 215 31.98 -6.49 -8.68
CA ARG A 215 30.61 -6.86 -8.32
C ARG A 215 29.72 -6.97 -9.55
N GLU A 216 29.87 -6.05 -10.50
CA GLU A 216 29.18 -6.12 -11.79
C GLU A 216 29.56 -7.39 -12.54
N THR A 217 30.86 -7.72 -12.59
CA THR A 217 31.36 -8.96 -13.20
C THR A 217 30.75 -10.20 -12.53
N MET A 218 30.64 -10.20 -11.20
CA MET A 218 29.99 -11.29 -10.46
C MET A 218 28.52 -11.45 -10.83
N ILE A 219 27.75 -10.36 -10.94
CA ILE A 219 26.35 -10.41 -11.39
C ILE A 219 26.29 -11.01 -12.79
N ARG A 220 27.11 -10.46 -13.70
CA ARG A 220 27.05 -10.84 -15.09
C ARG A 220 27.40 -12.31 -15.32
N TYR A 221 28.36 -12.83 -14.57
CA TYR A 221 28.77 -14.22 -14.61
C TYR A 221 27.66 -15.19 -14.17
N ARG A 222 26.80 -14.78 -13.22
CA ARG A 222 25.74 -15.65 -12.66
C ARG A 222 24.38 -15.50 -13.34
N LEU A 223 24.10 -14.36 -13.96
CA LEU A 223 22.87 -14.20 -14.73
C LEU A 223 22.92 -15.03 -16.02
N PRO A 224 21.79 -15.59 -16.49
CA PRO A 224 21.70 -16.21 -17.81
C PRO A 224 22.22 -15.29 -18.93
N ARG A 225 22.82 -15.88 -19.98
CA ARG A 225 23.55 -15.13 -21.02
C ARG A 225 22.66 -14.21 -21.86
N ASP A 226 21.40 -14.58 -22.00
CA ASP A 226 20.36 -13.91 -22.77
C ASP A 226 19.63 -12.81 -21.97
N VAL A 227 19.83 -12.74 -20.65
CA VAL A 227 19.24 -11.73 -19.79
C VAL A 227 20.06 -10.44 -19.84
N GLY A 228 19.45 -9.33 -20.26
CA GLY A 228 20.06 -8.01 -20.22
C GLY A 228 20.28 -7.52 -18.78
N LEU A 229 21.32 -6.71 -18.57
CA LEU A 229 21.62 -6.08 -17.28
C LEU A 229 21.93 -4.60 -17.50
N GLN A 230 21.23 -3.75 -16.75
CA GLN A 230 21.54 -2.34 -16.62
C GLN A 230 21.74 -1.99 -15.15
N ILE A 231 22.78 -1.22 -14.82
CA ILE A 231 23.09 -0.81 -13.45
C ILE A 231 22.95 0.71 -13.34
N TRP A 232 22.21 1.16 -12.32
CA TRP A 232 22.09 2.55 -11.90
C TRP A 232 22.65 2.65 -10.49
N ASP A 233 23.92 3.00 -10.36
CA ASP A 233 24.59 3.14 -9.07
C ASP A 233 24.69 4.60 -8.62
N ASP A 234 25.01 4.82 -7.34
CA ASP A 234 24.92 6.13 -6.67
C ASP A 234 23.57 6.85 -6.91
N ALA A 235 22.50 6.07 -7.06
CA ALA A 235 21.21 6.53 -7.58
C ALA A 235 20.30 7.17 -6.50
N LEU A 236 20.88 7.67 -5.41
CA LEU A 236 20.11 8.21 -4.30
C LEU A 236 19.30 9.44 -4.73
N PRO A 237 17.96 9.38 -4.64
CA PRO A 237 17.14 10.51 -5.02
C PRO A 237 17.32 11.67 -4.04
N LEU A 238 17.19 12.89 -4.56
CA LEU A 238 17.11 14.09 -3.73
C LEU A 238 15.69 14.29 -3.18
N SER A 239 15.58 14.88 -2.00
CA SER A 239 14.34 15.33 -1.37
C SER A 239 14.55 16.64 -0.61
N TYR A 240 13.47 17.37 -0.35
CA TYR A 240 13.51 18.54 0.51
C TYR A 240 13.92 18.19 1.94
N HIS A 241 14.66 19.11 2.57
CA HIS A 241 14.95 19.01 3.99
C HIS A 241 13.64 19.11 4.80
N PRO A 242 13.30 18.14 5.67
CA PRO A 242 12.02 18.16 6.39
C PRO A 242 11.80 19.40 7.26
N GLN A 243 12.90 19.97 7.77
CA GLN A 243 12.90 21.16 8.63
C GLN A 243 12.91 22.48 7.84
N ASN A 244 13.19 22.43 6.54
CA ASN A 244 13.46 23.61 5.74
C ASN A 244 12.80 23.52 4.35
N LYS A 245 11.50 23.19 4.35
CA LYS A 245 10.71 23.13 3.11
C LYS A 245 10.70 24.46 2.34
N THR A 246 10.87 25.57 3.04
CA THR A 246 10.82 26.94 2.47
C THR A 246 12.12 27.39 1.83
N THR A 247 13.28 26.88 2.26
CA THR A 247 14.59 27.30 1.71
C THR A 247 14.98 26.53 0.45
N GLY A 248 14.24 25.47 0.11
CA GLY A 248 14.50 24.66 -1.08
C GLY A 248 15.76 23.80 -0.99
N SER A 249 16.40 23.68 0.18
CA SER A 249 17.61 22.86 0.33
C SER A 249 17.29 21.37 0.09
N LEU A 250 18.03 20.75 -0.83
CA LEU A 250 17.91 19.34 -1.18
C LEU A 250 18.95 18.51 -0.44
N ARG A 251 18.59 17.26 -0.12
CA ARG A 251 19.50 16.25 0.41
C ARG A 251 19.19 14.89 -0.19
N ALA A 252 20.21 14.03 -0.23
CA ALA A 252 20.03 12.62 -0.55
C ALA A 252 19.01 11.96 0.40
N ASN A 253 18.12 11.14 -0.16
CA ASN A 253 17.04 10.49 0.55
C ASN A 253 17.07 8.98 0.35
N THR A 254 17.74 8.32 1.29
CA THR A 254 17.80 6.85 1.39
C THR A 254 16.43 6.19 1.47
N ARG A 255 15.42 6.86 2.02
CA ARG A 255 14.05 6.31 2.13
C ARG A 255 13.26 6.39 0.84
N ALA A 256 13.76 7.09 -0.17
CA ALA A 256 13.07 7.27 -1.44
C ALA A 256 13.76 6.56 -2.60
N LEU A 257 14.75 5.69 -2.38
CA LEU A 257 15.46 4.98 -3.46
C LEU A 257 14.50 4.32 -4.46
N ALA A 258 13.46 3.65 -3.97
CA ALA A 258 12.42 3.02 -4.79
C ALA A 258 11.60 3.99 -5.67
N ARG A 259 11.75 5.31 -5.50
CA ARG A 259 11.26 6.32 -6.47
C ARG A 259 11.89 6.12 -7.85
N GLN A 260 13.15 5.66 -7.91
CA GLN A 260 13.86 5.41 -9.16
C GLN A 260 13.20 4.33 -10.02
N HIS A 261 12.43 3.41 -9.42
CA HIS A 261 11.60 2.46 -10.17
C HIS A 261 10.73 3.17 -11.23
N ARG A 262 10.18 4.35 -10.91
CA ARG A 262 9.27 5.09 -11.81
C ARG A 262 9.99 5.74 -12.99
N PHE A 263 11.23 6.19 -12.77
CA PHE A 263 12.05 6.77 -13.85
C PHE A 263 12.44 5.68 -14.85
N VAL A 264 12.91 4.54 -14.35
CA VAL A 264 13.17 3.36 -15.18
C VAL A 264 11.94 2.95 -15.97
N VAL A 265 10.78 2.82 -15.30
CA VAL A 265 9.53 2.42 -15.98
C VAL A 265 9.12 3.43 -17.04
N LYS A 266 9.21 4.74 -16.77
CA LYS A 266 8.92 5.78 -17.76
C LYS A 266 9.76 5.61 -19.02
N ASP A 267 11.07 5.45 -18.85
CA ASP A 267 12.01 5.37 -19.97
C ASP A 267 11.90 4.04 -20.72
N LYS A 268 11.37 3.00 -20.07
CA LYS A 268 11.29 1.65 -20.60
C LYS A 268 9.87 1.19 -20.96
N LEU A 269 8.86 2.04 -20.78
CA LEU A 269 7.43 1.66 -20.87
C LEU A 269 7.06 1.00 -22.19
N GLU A 270 7.69 1.41 -23.29
CA GLU A 270 7.37 0.91 -24.62
C GLU A 270 7.95 -0.48 -24.94
N TYR A 271 9.02 -0.87 -24.25
CA TYR A 271 9.82 -2.06 -24.59
C TYR A 271 9.44 -3.33 -23.84
N TYR A 272 8.60 -3.23 -22.80
CA TYR A 272 8.22 -4.37 -21.97
C TYR A 272 6.72 -4.44 -21.78
N ASP A 273 6.24 -5.65 -21.54
CA ASP A 273 4.81 -5.93 -21.37
C ASP A 273 4.43 -5.92 -19.88
N MET A 274 5.40 -6.27 -19.02
CA MET A 274 5.25 -6.32 -17.58
C MET A 274 6.47 -5.76 -16.84
N PHE A 275 6.21 -5.10 -15.71
CA PHE A 275 7.21 -4.50 -14.84
C PHE A 275 7.12 -5.13 -13.46
N VAL A 276 8.26 -5.57 -12.93
CA VAL A 276 8.39 -6.22 -11.62
C VAL A 276 9.41 -5.41 -10.83
N ALA A 277 8.98 -4.65 -9.81
CA ALA A 277 9.84 -3.70 -9.11
C ALA A 277 9.83 -3.91 -7.60
N PHE A 278 10.93 -4.42 -7.03
CA PHE A 278 11.02 -4.84 -5.63
C PHE A 278 12.34 -4.45 -4.95
N GLU A 279 12.33 -4.52 -3.61
CA GLU A 279 13.53 -4.44 -2.77
C GLU A 279 14.40 -5.71 -2.93
N ASP A 280 15.69 -5.59 -2.62
CA ASP A 280 16.73 -6.63 -2.74
C ASP A 280 16.56 -7.86 -1.82
N ASP A 281 15.63 -7.81 -0.86
CA ASP A 281 15.32 -8.92 0.05
C ASP A 281 13.97 -9.59 -0.23
N MET A 282 13.36 -9.31 -1.39
CA MET A 282 12.11 -9.92 -1.84
C MET A 282 12.34 -10.95 -2.96
N LEU A 283 12.06 -12.22 -2.68
CA LEU A 283 12.16 -13.30 -3.66
C LEU A 283 10.94 -13.35 -4.59
N ILE A 284 11.17 -13.21 -5.90
CA ILE A 284 10.12 -13.20 -6.91
C ILE A 284 10.37 -14.32 -7.94
N ARG A 285 9.61 -15.40 -7.85
CA ARG A 285 9.59 -16.56 -8.75
C ARG A 285 8.73 -16.32 -10.00
N GLY A 286 9.02 -17.08 -11.05
CA GLY A 286 8.27 -17.08 -12.30
C GLY A 286 6.78 -17.39 -12.13
N HIS A 287 6.42 -18.26 -11.19
CA HIS A 287 5.03 -18.56 -10.85
C HIS A 287 4.24 -17.31 -10.42
N GLN A 288 4.80 -16.41 -9.60
CA GLN A 288 4.09 -15.20 -9.18
C GLN A 288 3.91 -14.22 -10.35
N VAL A 289 4.92 -14.10 -11.22
CA VAL A 289 4.87 -13.21 -12.39
C VAL A 289 3.82 -13.68 -13.39
N GLN A 290 3.83 -14.96 -13.76
CA GLN A 290 2.82 -15.55 -14.64
C GLN A 290 1.41 -15.46 -14.04
N HIS A 291 1.27 -15.74 -12.74
CA HIS A 291 -0.02 -15.65 -12.06
C HIS A 291 -0.57 -14.22 -12.07
N TYR A 292 0.27 -13.24 -11.76
CA TYR A 292 -0.08 -11.82 -11.84
C TYR A 292 -0.52 -11.43 -13.26
N TRP A 293 0.21 -11.89 -14.27
CA TRP A 293 -0.11 -11.66 -15.68
C TRP A 293 -1.49 -12.23 -16.04
N HIS A 294 -1.74 -13.53 -15.78
CA HIS A 294 -3.02 -14.18 -16.09
C HIS A 294 -4.20 -13.54 -15.36
N MET A 295 -4.04 -13.21 -14.07
CA MET A 295 -5.09 -12.50 -13.33
C MET A 295 -5.34 -11.12 -13.91
N SER A 296 -4.30 -10.40 -14.32
CA SER A 296 -4.44 -9.07 -14.94
C SER A 296 -5.20 -9.14 -16.26
N GLN A 297 -4.94 -10.16 -17.08
CA GLN A 297 -5.70 -10.43 -18.31
C GLN A 297 -7.17 -10.74 -18.02
N GLU A 298 -7.44 -11.56 -17.00
CA GLU A 298 -8.81 -11.90 -16.63
C GLU A 298 -9.57 -10.69 -16.06
N ILE A 299 -8.92 -9.86 -15.23
CA ILE A 299 -9.49 -8.59 -14.76
C ILE A 299 -9.82 -7.68 -15.94
N GLU A 300 -8.93 -7.59 -16.94
CA GLU A 300 -9.15 -6.80 -18.15
C GLU A 300 -10.33 -7.32 -18.98
N ARG A 301 -10.44 -8.64 -19.17
CA ARG A 301 -11.57 -9.28 -19.85
C ARG A 301 -12.88 -8.93 -19.15
N LEU A 302 -12.94 -9.10 -17.83
CA LEU A 302 -14.12 -8.75 -17.03
C LEU A 302 -14.44 -7.26 -17.15
N ARG A 303 -13.43 -6.39 -17.14
CA ARG A 303 -13.59 -4.93 -17.26
C ARG A 303 -14.21 -4.53 -18.60
N ILE A 304 -13.78 -5.16 -19.69
CA ILE A 304 -14.32 -4.91 -21.04
C ILE A 304 -15.79 -5.35 -21.13
N MET A 305 -16.15 -6.46 -20.48
CA MET A 305 -17.51 -7.00 -20.47
C MET A 305 -18.44 -6.30 -19.46
N ALA A 306 -17.88 -5.56 -18.50
CA ALA A 306 -18.65 -4.93 -17.44
C ALA A 306 -19.46 -3.73 -17.94
N PRO A 307 -20.66 -3.50 -17.38
CA PRO A 307 -21.42 -2.29 -17.65
C PRO A 307 -20.69 -1.04 -17.14
N GLU A 308 -20.87 0.09 -17.81
CA GLU A 308 -20.31 1.40 -17.40
C GLU A 308 -20.79 1.80 -15.99
N SER A 309 -22.08 1.57 -15.71
CA SER A 309 -22.70 1.77 -14.40
C SER A 309 -23.60 0.60 -14.06
N ILE A 310 -23.69 0.25 -12.77
CA ILE A 310 -24.68 -0.69 -12.27
C ILE A 310 -25.94 0.15 -12.04
N LYS A 311 -27.02 -0.11 -12.80
CA LYS A 311 -28.32 0.54 -12.56
C LYS A 311 -28.76 0.15 -11.15
N ASP A 312 -28.71 1.09 -10.22
CA ASP A 312 -29.04 0.86 -8.81
C ASP A 312 -30.53 0.49 -8.68
N GLY A 313 -30.83 -0.81 -8.74
CA GLY A 313 -32.09 -1.39 -8.28
C GLY A 313 -32.10 -1.67 -6.77
N LEU A 314 -31.07 -1.23 -6.06
CA LEU A 314 -30.92 -1.35 -4.61
C LEU A 314 -31.13 0.06 -4.05
N GLY A 315 -32.25 0.29 -3.37
CA GLY A 315 -32.72 1.62 -2.97
C GLY A 315 -31.67 2.46 -2.24
N ASP A 316 -31.93 3.77 -2.15
CA ASP A 316 -31.05 4.84 -1.64
C ASP A 316 -30.42 4.63 -0.24
N ASN A 317 -30.67 3.50 0.42
CA ASN A 317 -30.09 3.16 1.71
C ASN A 317 -28.66 2.61 1.55
N VAL A 318 -27.71 3.54 1.58
CA VAL A 318 -26.24 3.33 1.52
C VAL A 318 -25.72 2.25 2.47
N ASP A 319 -26.44 1.96 3.56
CA ASP A 319 -26.03 0.91 4.51
C ASP A 319 -26.38 -0.51 4.02
N ASP A 320 -27.52 -0.71 3.35
CA ASP A 320 -27.88 -2.01 2.75
C ASP A 320 -26.94 -2.37 1.58
N TYR A 321 -26.52 -1.34 0.84
CA TYR A 321 -25.51 -1.42 -0.21
C TYR A 321 -24.17 -2.03 0.28
N LYS A 322 -23.73 -1.68 1.48
CA LYS A 322 -22.47 -2.21 2.06
C LYS A 322 -22.58 -3.67 2.47
N HIS A 323 -23.80 -4.13 2.77
CA HIS A 323 -24.06 -5.48 3.28
C HIS A 323 -24.34 -6.48 2.15
N THR A 324 -24.79 -6.06 0.98
CA THR A 324 -25.19 -6.99 -0.09
C THR A 324 -24.18 -7.09 -1.22
N LYS A 325 -23.32 -6.08 -1.45
CA LYS A 325 -22.41 -6.04 -2.62
C LYS A 325 -21.10 -6.83 -2.49
N PHE A 326 -21.13 -8.03 -1.93
CA PHE A 326 -19.95 -8.91 -1.90
C PHE A 326 -19.94 -10.00 -2.99
N PHE A 327 -20.99 -10.06 -3.81
CA PHE A 327 -21.10 -10.92 -5.00
C PHE A 327 -21.83 -10.18 -6.13
N GLY A 328 -21.86 -10.76 -7.33
CA GLY A 328 -22.58 -10.24 -8.48
C GLY A 328 -21.78 -9.29 -9.38
N THR A 329 -22.47 -8.69 -10.35
CA THR A 329 -21.90 -7.83 -11.39
C THR A 329 -21.11 -6.65 -10.80
N MET A 330 -19.99 -6.31 -11.45
CA MET A 330 -19.17 -5.15 -11.15
C MET A 330 -19.29 -4.13 -12.28
N SER A 331 -19.17 -2.84 -11.97
CA SER A 331 -19.01 -1.83 -13.01
C SER A 331 -17.59 -1.85 -13.56
N LYS A 332 -17.44 -1.27 -14.75
CA LYS A 332 -16.13 -1.02 -15.37
C LYS A 332 -15.22 -0.19 -14.45
N SER A 333 -15.75 0.86 -13.83
CA SER A 333 -15.02 1.73 -12.88
C SER A 333 -14.55 1.02 -11.61
N GLN A 334 -15.27 -0.01 -11.15
CA GLN A 334 -14.82 -0.87 -10.05
C GLN A 334 -13.65 -1.75 -10.51
N LEU A 335 -13.80 -2.45 -11.64
CA LEU A 335 -12.78 -3.36 -12.17
C LEU A 335 -11.50 -2.64 -12.61
N GLU A 336 -11.59 -1.40 -13.09
CA GLU A 336 -10.43 -0.55 -13.41
C GLU A 336 -9.48 -0.34 -12.23
N ARG A 337 -10.00 -0.42 -11.00
CA ARG A 337 -9.20 -0.25 -9.79
C ARG A 337 -8.72 -1.56 -9.20
N VAL A 338 -9.05 -2.71 -9.80
CA VAL A 338 -8.62 -4.02 -9.30
C VAL A 338 -7.26 -4.38 -9.87
N VAL A 339 -6.34 -4.79 -9.00
CA VAL A 339 -5.06 -5.38 -9.40
C VAL A 339 -4.76 -6.60 -8.53
N PRO A 340 -4.03 -7.61 -9.03
CA PRO A 340 -3.52 -8.68 -8.19
C PRO A 340 -2.60 -8.12 -7.11
N GLY A 341 -2.60 -8.74 -5.94
CA GLY A 341 -1.77 -8.36 -4.81
C GLY A 341 -0.97 -9.54 -4.26
N PHE A 342 -0.09 -9.23 -3.31
CA PHE A 342 0.76 -10.18 -2.64
C PHE A 342 0.74 -9.98 -1.12
N MET A 343 1.11 -11.02 -0.38
CA MET A 343 1.43 -10.99 1.05
C MET A 343 2.88 -11.41 1.25
N ARG A 344 3.61 -10.66 2.07
CA ARG A 344 4.94 -11.08 2.46
C ARG A 344 4.87 -12.19 3.50
N VAL A 345 5.72 -13.18 3.31
CA VAL A 345 5.98 -14.25 4.26
C VAL A 345 7.44 -14.27 4.64
N GLU A 346 7.71 -14.74 5.84
CA GLU A 346 9.04 -15.04 6.35
C GLU A 346 9.06 -16.50 6.77
N VAL A 347 10.23 -17.11 6.71
CA VAL A 347 10.45 -18.51 7.11
C VAL A 347 10.92 -18.51 8.56
N LEU A 348 10.23 -19.26 9.41
CA LEU A 348 10.60 -19.49 10.79
C LEU A 348 11.90 -20.30 10.84
N VAL A 349 12.98 -19.68 11.31
CA VAL A 349 14.29 -20.34 11.41
C VAL A 349 14.40 -21.17 12.70
N ASN A 350 13.70 -20.75 13.77
CA ASN A 350 13.70 -21.45 15.05
C ASN A 350 12.37 -21.27 15.78
N ASP A 351 11.46 -22.24 15.66
CA ASP A 351 10.13 -22.20 16.28
C ASP A 351 10.21 -22.25 17.83
N THR A 352 11.31 -22.78 18.40
CA THR A 352 11.47 -22.86 19.87
C THR A 352 11.72 -21.49 20.50
N GLU A 353 12.46 -20.61 19.81
CA GLU A 353 12.73 -19.26 20.29
C GLU A 353 11.59 -18.29 19.96
N ARG A 354 10.86 -18.55 18.87
CA ARG A 354 9.83 -17.66 18.36
C ARG A 354 8.66 -18.44 17.79
N THR A 355 7.79 -18.89 18.68
CA THR A 355 6.55 -19.51 18.27
C THR A 355 5.65 -18.49 17.56
N ALA A 356 4.95 -18.90 16.51
CA ALA A 356 3.84 -18.11 15.96
C ALA A 356 2.71 -17.99 17.00
N LYS A 357 1.72 -17.11 16.76
CA LYS A 357 0.54 -17.02 17.63
C LYS A 357 -0.21 -18.36 17.64
N THR A 358 -0.24 -19.04 18.78
CA THR A 358 -0.95 -20.32 18.94
C THR A 358 -2.44 -20.13 19.17
N LYS A 359 -2.84 -19.08 19.90
CA LYS A 359 -4.25 -18.78 20.16
C LYS A 359 -4.86 -17.99 18.99
N ILE A 360 -5.55 -18.70 18.12
CA ILE A 360 -6.23 -18.12 16.97
C ILE A 360 -7.60 -17.57 17.41
N GLN A 361 -7.96 -16.35 16.99
CA GLN A 361 -9.25 -15.72 17.32
C GLN A 361 -10.39 -16.14 16.39
N PHE A 362 -10.07 -16.66 15.21
CA PHE A 362 -11.02 -17.01 14.16
C PHE A 362 -10.70 -18.44 13.69
N PRO A 363 -11.68 -19.35 13.61
CA PRO A 363 -11.42 -20.75 13.25
C PRO A 363 -10.83 -20.86 11.84
N ALA A 364 -9.94 -21.83 11.66
CA ALA A 364 -9.39 -22.18 10.35
C ALA A 364 -10.07 -23.46 9.87
N ASP A 365 -10.46 -23.49 8.59
CA ASP A 365 -11.10 -24.63 7.94
C ASP A 365 -10.34 -24.93 6.65
N TRP A 366 -9.68 -26.08 6.61
CA TRP A 366 -8.86 -26.49 5.47
C TRP A 366 -9.62 -27.37 4.47
N ASP A 367 -10.91 -27.65 4.69
CA ASP A 367 -11.75 -28.38 3.75
C ASP A 367 -12.36 -27.41 2.73
N PHE A 368 -11.87 -27.47 1.49
CA PHE A 368 -12.32 -26.63 0.38
C PHE A 368 -13.39 -27.31 -0.49
N GLY A 369 -14.12 -28.30 0.06
CA GLY A 369 -15.21 -28.99 -0.62
C GLY A 369 -14.68 -29.91 -1.71
N ASP A 370 -14.92 -29.57 -2.98
CA ASP A 370 -14.49 -30.38 -4.13
C ASP A 370 -12.97 -30.54 -4.23
N TYR A 371 -12.21 -29.62 -3.63
CA TYR A 371 -10.75 -29.71 -3.53
C TYR A 371 -10.28 -30.58 -2.35
N GLY A 372 -11.18 -30.98 -1.45
CA GLY A 372 -10.87 -31.65 -0.19
C GLY A 372 -10.00 -30.80 0.75
N THR A 373 -9.23 -31.46 1.59
CA THR A 373 -8.27 -30.79 2.48
C THR A 373 -7.11 -30.20 1.68
N ARG A 374 -6.87 -28.90 1.84
CA ARG A 374 -5.82 -28.16 1.14
C ARG A 374 -5.01 -27.30 2.09
N HIS A 375 -3.72 -27.24 1.82
CA HIS A 375 -2.74 -26.41 2.51
C HIS A 375 -2.01 -25.54 1.49
N ILE A 376 -1.33 -24.50 1.98
CA ILE A 376 -0.42 -23.73 1.12
C ILE A 376 0.74 -24.61 0.64
N ASP A 377 1.37 -24.20 -0.45
CA ASP A 377 2.50 -24.88 -1.07
C ASP A 377 3.74 -23.95 -1.01
N PRO A 378 4.66 -24.17 -0.05
CA PRO A 378 5.88 -23.38 0.10
C PRO A 378 6.82 -23.44 -1.11
N SER A 379 6.73 -24.49 -1.95
CA SER A 379 7.61 -24.65 -3.10
C SER A 379 7.42 -23.57 -4.16
N ILE A 380 6.23 -22.97 -4.20
CA ILE A 380 5.90 -21.90 -5.15
C ILE A 380 6.59 -20.58 -4.80
N CYS A 381 6.76 -20.27 -3.50
CA CYS A 381 7.21 -18.94 -3.06
C CYS A 381 8.55 -18.93 -2.36
N CYS A 382 8.88 -19.99 -1.65
CA CYS A 382 9.67 -19.89 -0.43
C CYS A 382 10.78 -20.93 -0.35
N HIS A 383 10.80 -21.91 -1.24
CA HIS A 383 12.01 -22.69 -1.48
C HIS A 383 13.06 -21.74 -2.05
N PHE A 384 14.28 -21.76 -1.51
CA PHE A 384 15.31 -20.81 -1.87
C PHE A 384 16.70 -21.40 -1.58
N HIS A 385 17.49 -21.56 -2.64
CA HIS A 385 18.85 -22.05 -2.52
C HIS A 385 19.82 -20.85 -2.49
N MET A 386 20.64 -20.76 -1.45
CA MET A 386 21.58 -19.66 -1.27
C MET A 386 23.00 -20.12 -1.58
N GLU A 387 23.57 -19.56 -2.64
CA GLU A 387 25.00 -19.71 -2.93
C GLU A 387 25.68 -18.34 -3.01
N PRO A 388 26.75 -18.08 -2.24
CA PRO A 388 27.26 -18.94 -1.18
C PRO A 388 26.26 -19.04 -0.01
N PRO A 389 26.33 -20.12 0.79
CA PRO A 389 25.50 -20.22 1.98
C PRO A 389 25.74 -19.02 2.91
N PRO A 390 24.73 -18.61 3.70
CA PRO A 390 24.89 -17.51 4.65
C PRO A 390 26.01 -17.82 5.66
N LEU A 391 26.73 -16.76 6.07
CA LEU A 391 27.77 -16.86 7.10
C LEU A 391 27.13 -17.23 8.45
N GLN A 392 27.22 -18.53 8.82
CA GLN A 392 26.99 -19.21 10.12
C GLN A 392 25.94 -18.67 11.14
N ASP A 393 25.19 -19.61 11.73
CA ASP A 393 24.14 -19.55 12.78
C ASP A 393 22.69 -19.21 12.37
N ASP A 394 22.43 -18.63 11.19
CA ASP A 394 21.07 -18.54 10.63
C ASP A 394 20.91 -19.59 9.51
N THR A 395 20.79 -20.89 9.84
CA THR A 395 20.51 -21.93 8.83
C THR A 395 19.09 -21.77 8.30
N PHE A 396 18.95 -21.08 7.16
CA PHE A 396 17.67 -21.03 6.45
C PHE A 396 17.38 -22.40 5.85
N PRO A 397 16.20 -23.00 6.11
CA PRO A 397 15.82 -24.21 5.41
C PRO A 397 15.60 -23.86 3.94
N GLU A 398 16.27 -24.58 3.04
CA GLU A 398 16.12 -24.37 1.59
C GLU A 398 14.72 -24.72 1.10
N ALA A 399 14.04 -25.62 1.82
CA ALA A 399 12.69 -26.08 1.53
C ALA A 399 11.86 -26.04 2.83
N PRO A 400 11.40 -24.85 3.26
CA PRO A 400 10.58 -24.71 4.46
C PRO A 400 9.27 -25.49 4.33
N GLY A 401 8.82 -26.09 5.43
CA GLY A 401 7.52 -26.73 5.51
C GLY A 401 6.38 -25.72 5.53
N VAL A 402 5.15 -26.23 5.36
CA VAL A 402 3.91 -25.44 5.42
C VAL A 402 3.80 -24.64 6.73
N ASP A 403 4.17 -25.29 7.83
CA ASP A 403 4.10 -24.69 9.16
C ASP A 403 5.16 -23.60 9.37
N ASP A 404 6.25 -23.59 8.61
CA ASP A 404 7.35 -22.65 8.82
C ASP A 404 7.08 -21.25 8.26
N LEU A 405 5.98 -21.06 7.52
CA LEU A 405 5.67 -19.78 6.89
C LEU A 405 4.82 -18.89 7.80
N ILE A 406 5.28 -17.67 8.06
CA ILE A 406 4.55 -16.68 8.86
C ILE A 406 4.30 -15.37 8.11
N ILE A 407 3.20 -14.71 8.48
CA ILE A 407 2.80 -13.37 8.04
C ILE A 407 2.73 -12.47 9.28
N TRP A 408 3.14 -11.19 9.16
CA TRP A 408 3.18 -10.24 10.29
C TRP A 408 2.51 -8.88 10.06
N GLU A 409 2.09 -8.62 8.82
CA GLU A 409 1.66 -7.29 8.39
C GLU A 409 0.15 -7.09 8.37
N THR A 410 -0.59 -8.16 8.63
CA THR A 410 -2.04 -8.18 8.54
C THR A 410 -2.60 -9.39 9.28
N ASN A 411 -3.92 -9.48 9.34
CA ASN A 411 -4.65 -10.62 9.87
C ASN A 411 -6.05 -10.66 9.24
N ILE A 412 -6.79 -11.71 9.53
CA ILE A 412 -8.13 -11.94 8.98
C ILE A 412 -9.12 -10.79 9.21
N LYS A 413 -8.97 -9.98 10.27
CA LYS A 413 -9.83 -8.80 10.55
C LYS A 413 -9.69 -7.71 9.48
N ALA A 414 -8.54 -7.62 8.83
CA ALA A 414 -8.27 -6.64 7.77
C ALA A 414 -8.98 -6.98 6.45
N PHE A 415 -9.45 -8.21 6.30
CA PHE A 415 -9.86 -8.76 5.01
C PHE A 415 -11.37 -8.76 4.81
N SER A 416 -11.75 -8.62 3.54
CA SER A 416 -13.08 -8.93 3.07
C SER A 416 -13.00 -9.87 1.88
N LEU A 417 -13.95 -10.76 1.71
CA LEU A 417 -14.04 -11.62 0.53
C LEU A 417 -15.01 -11.06 -0.48
N ARG A 418 -14.71 -11.24 -1.75
CA ARG A 418 -15.61 -10.92 -2.86
C ARG A 418 -15.70 -12.11 -3.78
N GLN A 419 -16.93 -12.48 -4.14
CA GLN A 419 -17.17 -13.32 -5.29
C GLN A 419 -17.18 -12.45 -6.55
N PHE A 420 -16.30 -12.74 -7.50
CA PHE A 420 -16.31 -12.09 -8.80
C PHE A 420 -17.49 -12.58 -9.65
N PRO A 421 -17.90 -11.85 -10.70
CA PRO A 421 -19.06 -12.23 -11.51
C PRO A 421 -18.98 -13.68 -12.03
N THR A 422 -20.13 -14.34 -12.13
CA THR A 422 -20.27 -15.70 -12.68
C THR A 422 -19.70 -15.78 -14.11
N GLY A 423 -19.01 -16.88 -14.43
CA GLY A 423 -18.26 -17.00 -15.68
C GLY A 423 -16.88 -16.34 -15.66
N SER A 424 -16.42 -15.90 -14.48
CA SER A 424 -15.00 -15.65 -14.25
C SER A 424 -14.22 -16.97 -14.20
N SER A 425 -12.94 -16.89 -14.59
CA SER A 425 -12.00 -17.99 -14.43
C SER A 425 -11.86 -18.37 -12.93
N PRO A 426 -11.55 -19.65 -12.61
CA PRO A 426 -11.17 -20.07 -11.25
C PRO A 426 -10.07 -19.20 -10.60
N LEU A 427 -9.30 -18.47 -11.42
CA LEU A 427 -8.34 -17.46 -10.98
C LEU A 427 -8.93 -16.38 -10.06
N LEU A 428 -10.16 -15.91 -10.32
CA LEU A 428 -10.75 -14.76 -9.64
C LEU A 428 -12.02 -15.07 -8.82
N GLU A 429 -12.58 -16.27 -8.96
CA GLU A 429 -13.92 -16.64 -8.47
C GLU A 429 -14.22 -16.08 -7.07
N TRP A 430 -13.42 -16.47 -6.08
CA TRP A 430 -13.40 -15.85 -4.77
C TRP A 430 -12.04 -15.22 -4.51
N SER A 431 -12.05 -13.95 -4.14
CA SER A 431 -10.82 -13.21 -3.87
C SER A 431 -10.93 -12.40 -2.57
N VAL A 432 -9.83 -12.36 -1.83
CA VAL A 432 -9.61 -11.41 -0.74
C VAL A 432 -9.46 -10.03 -1.32
N LEU A 433 -10.26 -9.09 -0.84
CA LEU A 433 -9.99 -7.67 -0.93
C LEU A 433 -9.05 -7.31 0.21
N MET A 434 -7.76 -7.11 -0.10
CA MET A 434 -6.82 -6.62 0.90
C MET A 434 -7.21 -5.20 1.33
N MET A 435 -6.68 -4.75 2.46
CA MET A 435 -6.80 -3.35 2.81
C MET A 435 -6.24 -2.44 1.71
N GLY A 436 -7.09 -1.53 1.26
CA GLY A 436 -6.84 -0.69 0.11
C GLY A 436 -7.51 0.68 0.27
N PRO A 437 -8.32 1.11 -0.70
CA PRO A 437 -8.53 2.53 -0.97
C PRO A 437 -9.05 3.32 0.23
N GLY A 438 -8.47 4.49 0.39
CA GLY A 438 -8.83 5.43 1.44
C GLY A 438 -10.17 6.11 1.17
N LYS A 439 -10.52 7.08 2.03
CA LYS A 439 -11.84 7.73 2.05
C LYS A 439 -12.21 8.52 0.77
N LYS A 440 -11.29 8.68 -0.18
CA LYS A 440 -11.43 9.60 -1.33
C LYS A 440 -11.95 8.95 -2.62
N LEU A 441 -12.33 7.67 -2.62
CA LEU A 441 -12.97 7.07 -3.80
C LEU A 441 -14.44 7.50 -3.92
N PRO A 442 -14.92 7.81 -5.14
CA PRO A 442 -16.35 7.98 -5.37
C PRO A 442 -17.08 6.64 -5.12
N ASP A 443 -18.32 6.71 -4.65
CA ASP A 443 -19.05 5.53 -4.17
C ASP A 443 -19.22 4.46 -5.26
N HIS A 444 -19.45 4.86 -6.51
CA HIS A 444 -19.59 3.94 -7.65
C HIS A 444 -18.31 3.16 -7.98
N ALA A 445 -17.13 3.61 -7.53
CA ALA A 445 -15.85 2.93 -7.74
C ALA A 445 -15.42 2.07 -6.54
N LYS A 446 -16.16 2.13 -5.42
CA LYS A 446 -15.87 1.31 -4.25
C LYS A 446 -16.29 -0.13 -4.51
N ILE A 447 -15.43 -1.07 -4.13
CA ILE A 447 -15.69 -2.50 -4.28
C ILE A 447 -16.21 -3.04 -2.94
N GLY A 448 -17.40 -3.61 -2.94
CA GLY A 448 -17.97 -4.27 -1.78
C GLY A 448 -17.38 -5.66 -1.55
N GLY A 449 -17.39 -6.11 -0.29
CA GLY A 449 -16.89 -7.41 0.12
C GLY A 449 -17.44 -7.83 1.48
N TYR A 450 -17.52 -9.14 1.70
CA TYR A 450 -17.95 -9.77 2.93
C TYR A 450 -16.84 -9.67 3.97
N TRP A 451 -16.99 -8.76 4.93
CA TRP A 451 -16.01 -8.59 5.99
C TRP A 451 -16.06 -9.74 6.99
N SER A 452 -14.89 -10.24 7.36
CA SER A 452 -14.72 -11.36 8.29
C SER A 452 -15.39 -11.17 9.65
N GLY A 453 -15.58 -9.92 10.10
CA GLY A 453 -16.26 -9.61 11.36
C GLY A 453 -17.79 -9.49 11.27
N ARG A 454 -18.40 -9.63 10.10
CA ARG A 454 -19.84 -9.42 9.92
C ARG A 454 -20.72 -10.33 10.78
N GLY A 455 -20.25 -11.55 11.08
CA GLY A 455 -20.93 -12.51 11.94
C GLY A 455 -20.69 -12.32 13.44
N GLY A 456 -20.13 -11.18 13.87
CA GLY A 456 -19.78 -10.93 15.28
C GLY A 456 -18.50 -11.62 15.74
N SER A 457 -17.69 -12.16 14.81
CA SER A 457 -16.44 -12.88 15.12
C SER A 457 -15.39 -12.03 15.85
N PHE A 458 -15.56 -10.71 15.89
CA PHE A 458 -14.73 -9.78 16.65
C PHE A 458 -15.55 -8.94 17.65
N GLY A 459 -16.70 -9.43 18.10
CA GLY A 459 -17.59 -8.69 19.02
C GLY A 459 -18.05 -7.36 18.43
N ASP A 460 -17.94 -6.28 19.22
CA ASP A 460 -18.35 -4.92 18.83
C ASP A 460 -17.29 -4.16 18.00
N GLU A 461 -16.20 -4.83 17.63
CA GLU A 461 -15.15 -4.20 16.83
C GLU A 461 -15.67 -3.79 15.45
N LYS A 462 -15.20 -2.65 14.95
CA LYS A 462 -15.54 -2.16 13.62
C LYS A 462 -14.52 -2.63 12.59
N ARG A 463 -14.97 -2.72 11.32
CA ARG A 463 -14.08 -2.95 10.17
C ARG A 463 -12.95 -1.91 10.16
N PRO A 464 -11.68 -2.34 10.07
CA PRO A 464 -10.54 -1.46 9.89
C PRO A 464 -10.70 -0.52 8.69
N SER A 465 -10.20 0.71 8.80
CA SER A 465 -10.20 1.66 7.68
C SER A 465 -9.11 1.32 6.67
N GLY A 466 -9.34 1.45 5.36
CA GLY A 466 -8.42 1.00 4.29
C GLY A 466 -6.94 1.46 4.38
N GLY A 467 -6.66 2.57 5.07
CA GLY A 467 -5.30 3.08 5.28
C GLY A 467 -4.69 2.78 6.65
N GLU A 468 -5.16 1.79 7.41
CA GLU A 468 -4.55 1.45 8.70
C GLU A 468 -3.15 0.85 8.51
N PRO A 469 -2.06 1.53 8.90
CA PRO A 469 -0.71 1.11 8.53
C PRO A 469 -0.30 -0.26 9.07
N LYS A 470 -0.91 -0.70 10.18
CA LYS A 470 -0.60 -1.99 10.83
C LYS A 470 -1.24 -3.20 10.13
N LEU A 471 -2.17 -2.96 9.21
CA LEU A 471 -3.00 -4.00 8.58
C LEU A 471 -2.95 -3.95 7.05
N VAL A 472 -2.20 -2.99 6.49
CA VAL A 472 -2.13 -2.75 5.03
C VAL A 472 -1.46 -3.90 4.28
N ALA A 473 -0.66 -4.76 4.90
CA ALA A 473 0.16 -5.77 4.21
C ALA A 473 1.02 -5.16 3.09
N GLN A 474 2.16 -4.58 3.45
CA GLN A 474 3.09 -4.00 2.47
C GLN A 474 3.74 -5.13 1.67
N GLN A 475 4.16 -4.87 0.43
CA GLN A 475 4.68 -5.93 -0.44
C GLN A 475 6.20 -5.87 -0.65
N GLY A 476 6.85 -4.81 -0.19
CA GLY A 476 8.28 -4.56 -0.51
C GLY A 476 8.52 -4.29 -2.00
N GLY A 477 7.46 -3.98 -2.75
CA GLY A 477 7.49 -3.71 -4.18
C GLY A 477 6.10 -3.74 -4.81
N TRP A 478 6.07 -3.87 -6.13
CA TRP A 478 4.84 -3.98 -6.93
C TRP A 478 5.14 -4.63 -8.28
N MET A 479 4.09 -5.16 -8.89
CA MET A 479 4.08 -5.54 -10.30
C MET A 479 2.99 -4.75 -11.00
N ALA A 480 3.15 -4.50 -12.30
CA ALA A 480 2.07 -3.99 -13.14
C ALA A 480 2.32 -4.34 -14.61
N THR A 481 1.24 -4.53 -15.36
CA THR A 481 1.33 -4.57 -16.83
C THR A 481 1.50 -3.16 -17.38
N LYS A 482 2.01 -3.05 -18.61
CA LYS A 482 2.09 -1.78 -19.34
C LYS A 482 0.75 -1.05 -19.39
N GLU A 483 -0.34 -1.75 -19.66
CA GLU A 483 -1.69 -1.18 -19.77
C GLU A 483 -2.19 -0.66 -18.41
N GLN A 484 -1.91 -1.40 -17.33
CA GLN A 484 -2.21 -0.96 -15.98
C GLN A 484 -1.47 0.34 -15.67
N LEU A 485 -0.18 0.44 -16.00
CA LEU A 485 0.64 1.63 -15.79
C LEU A 485 0.13 2.84 -16.56
N VAL A 486 -0.23 2.66 -17.83
CA VAL A 486 -0.80 3.74 -18.67
C VAL A 486 -2.10 4.29 -18.05
N ARG A 487 -3.01 3.40 -17.63
CA ARG A 487 -4.27 3.81 -16.98
C ARG A 487 -4.05 4.48 -15.63
N MET A 488 -3.15 3.92 -14.81
CA MET A 488 -2.79 4.52 -13.53
C MET A 488 -2.25 5.93 -13.74
N ASN A 489 -1.30 6.10 -14.66
CA ASN A 489 -0.68 7.39 -14.92
C ASN A 489 -1.65 8.45 -15.46
N GLY A 490 -2.55 8.08 -16.37
CA GLY A 490 -3.40 9.04 -17.07
C GLY A 490 -4.78 9.28 -16.47
N GLN A 491 -5.34 8.32 -15.74
CA GLN A 491 -6.79 8.30 -15.44
C GLN A 491 -7.12 7.98 -13.98
N LEU A 492 -6.44 6.99 -13.38
CA LEU A 492 -6.88 6.43 -12.10
C LEU A 492 -6.25 7.13 -10.90
N CYS A 493 -5.00 7.58 -11.04
CA CYS A 493 -4.29 8.30 -10.01
C CYS A 493 -4.60 9.80 -10.06
N LEU A 494 -4.89 10.38 -8.89
CA LEU A 494 -5.13 11.83 -8.77
C LEU A 494 -3.86 12.66 -9.03
N ALA A 495 -2.70 12.06 -8.83
CA ALA A 495 -1.40 12.57 -9.24
C ALA A 495 -0.77 11.57 -10.22
N GLU A 496 0.10 12.05 -11.11
CA GLU A 496 0.78 11.19 -12.07
C GLU A 496 1.58 10.10 -11.36
N PHE A 497 1.52 8.89 -11.91
CA PHE A 497 2.21 7.73 -11.35
C PHE A 497 3.67 7.69 -11.79
N LEU A 498 3.93 8.08 -13.04
CA LEU A 498 5.24 8.21 -13.65
C LEU A 498 5.68 9.68 -13.63
N PRO A 499 6.99 9.96 -13.66
CA PRO A 499 7.48 11.33 -13.75
C PRO A 499 7.16 11.97 -15.12
N PRO A 500 7.15 13.31 -15.22
CA PRO A 500 7.56 14.25 -14.18
C PRO A 500 6.41 14.49 -13.18
N PHE A 501 6.69 14.49 -11.88
CA PHE A 501 5.66 14.60 -10.82
C PHE A 501 5.13 16.04 -10.66
N ASP A 502 4.99 16.76 -11.79
CA ASP A 502 4.82 18.22 -11.86
C ASP A 502 3.41 18.66 -11.49
N ARG A 503 2.42 17.79 -11.69
CA ARG A 503 1.00 18.07 -11.46
C ARG A 503 0.55 17.56 -10.10
N ILE A 504 0.85 18.26 -9.01
CA ILE A 504 0.24 17.89 -7.72
C ILE A 504 -0.50 19.08 -7.09
N ALA A 505 -1.83 19.03 -7.23
CA ALA A 505 -2.75 19.72 -6.35
C ALA A 505 -2.43 19.34 -4.89
N GLY A 506 -1.71 20.22 -4.18
CA GLY A 506 -1.26 19.99 -2.81
C GLY A 506 0.23 20.23 -2.54
N GLY A 507 1.06 20.49 -3.56
CA GLY A 507 2.45 20.92 -3.38
C GLY A 507 3.47 19.79 -3.15
N ASN A 508 3.14 18.55 -3.47
CA ASN A 508 4.05 17.42 -3.31
C ASN A 508 4.73 17.07 -4.65
N ASP A 509 5.73 17.80 -5.11
CA ASP A 509 6.41 17.63 -6.42
C ASP A 509 7.29 16.37 -6.59
N GLY A 510 6.94 15.26 -5.93
CA GLY A 510 7.74 14.02 -5.92
C GLY A 510 9.08 14.13 -5.14
N LEU A 511 9.52 15.34 -4.75
CA LEU A 511 10.65 15.57 -3.86
C LEU A 511 10.26 15.57 -2.37
N ASP A 512 8.97 15.42 -2.09
CA ASP A 512 8.49 15.34 -0.73
C ASP A 512 9.07 14.13 0.02
N PRO A 513 9.44 14.29 1.31
CA PRO A 513 10.10 13.26 2.08
C PRO A 513 9.12 12.18 2.50
N HIS A 514 8.80 11.29 1.57
CA HIS A 514 8.08 10.06 1.83
C HIS A 514 9.01 8.97 2.35
N ASN A 515 8.45 7.97 3.05
CA ASN A 515 9.20 6.84 3.59
C ASN A 515 9.35 5.71 2.55
N VAL A 516 10.12 4.69 2.89
CA VAL A 516 10.36 3.52 2.02
C VAL A 516 9.04 2.84 1.63
N GLU A 517 8.15 2.66 2.61
CA GLU A 517 6.85 2.01 2.42
C GLU A 517 5.94 2.73 1.42
N PHE A 518 6.12 4.03 1.26
CA PHE A 518 5.40 4.80 0.26
C PHE A 518 5.78 4.40 -1.16
N TRP A 519 7.08 4.34 -1.43
CA TRP A 519 7.63 4.10 -2.77
C TRP A 519 7.76 2.61 -3.11
N SER A 520 8.35 1.82 -2.21
CA SER A 520 8.52 0.37 -2.39
C SER A 520 7.32 -0.40 -1.85
N GLY A 521 6.88 -0.11 -0.62
CA GLY A 521 5.75 -0.78 0.04
C GLY A 521 4.39 -0.53 -0.61
N SER A 522 4.37 0.24 -1.70
CA SER A 522 3.22 0.47 -2.57
C SER A 522 2.05 1.20 -1.88
N TYR A 523 2.34 1.94 -0.81
CA TYR A 523 1.34 2.74 -0.10
C TYR A 523 0.64 3.75 -1.02
N GLN A 524 1.39 4.32 -1.97
CA GLN A 524 0.90 5.21 -3.01
C GLN A 524 -0.15 4.53 -3.90
N PHE A 525 -0.03 3.23 -4.19
CA PHE A 525 -1.03 2.56 -5.00
C PHE A 525 -2.35 2.40 -4.25
N PHE A 526 -2.29 1.94 -3.00
CA PHE A 526 -3.44 1.26 -2.40
C PHE A 526 -4.19 2.09 -1.37
N THR A 527 -3.52 2.91 -0.57
CA THR A 527 -4.15 3.48 0.64
C THR A 527 -4.94 4.76 0.40
N GLY A 528 -4.75 5.39 -0.75
CA GLY A 528 -5.40 6.66 -1.06
C GLY A 528 -4.97 7.85 -0.20
N ALA A 529 -3.99 7.67 0.68
CA ALA A 529 -3.56 8.67 1.63
C ALA A 529 -2.66 9.71 0.94
N GLY A 530 -3.26 10.76 0.35
CA GLY A 530 -2.48 11.86 -0.25
C GLY A 530 -2.67 12.09 -1.76
N ASN A 531 -3.90 12.01 -2.28
CA ASN A 531 -4.20 12.15 -3.71
C ASN A 531 -3.50 11.08 -4.58
N HIS A 532 -3.60 9.81 -4.19
CA HIS A 532 -2.96 8.71 -4.93
C HIS A 532 -3.96 7.79 -5.65
N CYS A 533 -3.48 6.66 -6.16
CA CYS A 533 -4.18 5.80 -7.13
C CYS A 533 -5.42 5.10 -6.60
N ASN A 534 -5.49 4.84 -5.28
CA ASN A 534 -6.63 4.17 -4.65
C ASN A 534 -6.99 2.83 -5.35
N MET A 535 -5.98 2.04 -5.69
CA MET A 535 -6.16 0.71 -6.27
C MET A 535 -6.59 -0.28 -5.19
N GLN A 536 -7.44 -1.22 -5.55
CA GLN A 536 -7.86 -2.35 -4.73
C GLN A 536 -7.06 -3.59 -5.12
N ARG A 537 -6.28 -4.09 -4.16
CA ARG A 537 -5.57 -5.36 -4.33
C ARG A 537 -6.46 -6.54 -4.07
N ILE A 538 -6.26 -7.59 -4.85
CA ILE A 538 -6.93 -8.86 -4.66
C ILE A 538 -5.98 -10.06 -4.57
N ILE A 539 -6.35 -11.03 -3.76
CA ILE A 539 -5.66 -12.32 -3.62
C ILE A 539 -6.68 -13.42 -3.86
N SER A 540 -6.44 -14.29 -4.84
CA SER A 540 -7.28 -15.46 -5.05
C SER A 540 -7.20 -16.39 -3.85
N ILE A 541 -8.34 -16.88 -3.37
CA ILE A 541 -8.38 -17.91 -2.30
C ILE A 541 -8.54 -19.32 -2.86
N ASN A 542 -8.48 -19.47 -4.19
CA ASN A 542 -8.46 -20.79 -4.80
C ASN A 542 -7.20 -21.54 -4.34
N PRO A 543 -7.31 -22.80 -3.86
CA PRO A 543 -6.17 -23.58 -3.39
C PRO A 543 -4.99 -23.67 -4.35
N ASP A 544 -5.25 -23.73 -5.66
CA ASP A 544 -4.21 -23.87 -6.68
C ASP A 544 -3.49 -22.52 -6.99
N HIS A 545 -3.98 -21.43 -6.42
CA HIS A 545 -3.55 -20.07 -6.72
C HIS A 545 -3.06 -19.28 -5.51
N PHE A 546 -3.50 -19.61 -4.29
CA PHE A 546 -3.19 -18.82 -3.10
C PHE A 546 -1.68 -18.68 -2.85
N SER A 547 -0.91 -19.78 -2.95
CA SER A 547 0.55 -19.76 -2.76
C SER A 547 1.29 -18.85 -3.74
N LYS A 548 0.72 -18.61 -4.93
CA LYS A 548 1.27 -17.71 -5.96
C LYS A 548 1.13 -16.22 -5.57
N HIS A 549 0.41 -15.92 -4.48
CA HIS A 549 0.30 -14.60 -3.89
C HIS A 549 1.23 -14.37 -2.69
N LEU A 550 2.03 -15.37 -2.29
CA LEU A 550 2.99 -15.23 -1.20
C LEU A 550 4.36 -14.82 -1.76
N LEU A 551 5.01 -13.85 -1.11
CA LEU A 551 6.36 -13.40 -1.47
C LEU A 551 7.30 -13.61 -0.29
N TYR A 552 8.41 -14.32 -0.50
CA TYR A 552 9.37 -14.57 0.56
C TYR A 552 10.26 -13.34 0.80
N HIS A 553 10.15 -12.77 1.99
CA HIS A 553 11.04 -11.74 2.51
C HIS A 553 12.27 -12.41 3.15
N THR A 554 13.26 -12.68 2.32
CA THR A 554 14.44 -13.52 2.61
C THR A 554 15.33 -12.98 3.73
N ALA A 555 15.26 -11.69 4.04
CA ALA A 555 16.03 -11.12 5.15
C ALA A 555 15.57 -11.63 6.55
N ASN A 556 14.37 -12.22 6.66
CA ASN A 556 13.79 -12.79 7.90
C ASN A 556 13.93 -11.89 9.14
N ASN A 557 14.00 -10.57 8.93
CA ASN A 557 14.38 -9.64 9.97
C ASN A 557 13.18 -9.16 10.79
N LYS A 558 11.94 -9.38 10.32
CA LYS A 558 10.72 -8.92 11.01
C LYS A 558 10.41 -9.80 12.19
N GLN A 559 10.70 -11.09 12.11
CA GLN A 559 10.75 -11.98 13.27
C GLN A 559 11.62 -11.43 14.41
N LYS A 560 12.75 -10.79 14.08
CA LYS A 560 13.70 -10.25 15.06
C LYS A 560 13.22 -8.91 15.67
N GLN A 561 12.26 -8.23 15.03
CA GLN A 561 11.83 -6.86 15.36
C GLN A 561 10.42 -6.77 15.94
N LEU A 562 9.54 -7.71 15.63
CA LEU A 562 8.13 -7.65 15.98
C LEU A 562 7.81 -8.63 17.12
N GLY A 563 6.81 -8.28 17.93
CA GLY A 563 6.30 -9.19 18.94
C GLY A 563 5.51 -10.34 18.32
N GLN A 564 5.58 -11.52 18.95
CA GLN A 564 4.88 -12.75 18.55
C GLN A 564 3.38 -12.55 18.26
N TRP A 565 2.71 -11.66 18.99
CA TRP A 565 1.28 -11.36 18.80
C TRP A 565 0.93 -10.87 17.39
N ARG A 566 1.92 -10.42 16.61
CA ARG A 566 1.78 -10.01 15.20
C ARG A 566 1.96 -11.16 14.22
N MET A 567 2.58 -12.27 14.61
CA MET A 567 2.96 -13.36 13.73
C MET A 567 1.86 -14.41 13.65
N LEU A 568 1.34 -14.65 12.44
CA LEU A 568 0.32 -15.66 12.15
C LEU A 568 0.90 -16.64 11.12
N ARG A 569 0.70 -17.95 11.31
CA ARG A 569 1.12 -18.92 10.29
C ARG A 569 0.32 -18.68 9.01
N ALA A 570 0.98 -18.69 7.86
CA ALA A 570 0.35 -18.39 6.58
C ALA A 570 -0.76 -19.40 6.25
N ASP A 571 -0.56 -20.67 6.58
CA ASP A 571 -1.56 -21.73 6.37
C ASP A 571 -2.79 -21.57 7.26
N GLN A 572 -2.61 -21.09 8.50
CA GLN A 572 -3.74 -20.75 9.38
C GLN A 572 -4.58 -19.61 8.78
N LEU A 573 -3.94 -18.58 8.22
CA LEU A 573 -4.66 -17.50 7.55
C LEU A 573 -5.42 -18.03 6.32
N PHE A 574 -4.84 -18.95 5.57
CA PHE A 574 -5.49 -19.60 4.42
C PHE A 574 -6.76 -20.36 4.85
N GLY A 575 -6.70 -21.19 5.89
CA GLY A 575 -7.88 -21.87 6.43
C GLY A 575 -8.92 -20.89 7.02
N GLN A 576 -8.48 -19.79 7.65
CA GLN A 576 -9.40 -18.74 8.13
C GLN A 576 -10.16 -18.07 6.97
N LEU A 577 -9.48 -17.82 5.85
CA LEU A 577 -10.10 -17.25 4.66
C LEU A 577 -11.19 -18.17 4.10
N ASN A 578 -10.97 -19.48 4.08
CA ASN A 578 -11.99 -20.44 3.68
C ASN A 578 -13.19 -20.47 4.63
N SER A 579 -12.96 -20.38 5.94
CA SER A 579 -14.05 -20.21 6.91
C SER A 579 -14.89 -18.96 6.60
N VAL A 580 -14.26 -17.82 6.28
CA VAL A 580 -14.97 -16.60 5.86
C VAL A 580 -15.70 -16.81 4.53
N LYS A 581 -15.15 -17.59 3.59
CA LYS A 581 -15.78 -17.93 2.30
C LYS A 581 -17.10 -18.66 2.52
N LYS A 582 -17.09 -19.73 3.32
CA LYS A 582 -18.30 -20.51 3.65
C LYS A 582 -19.37 -19.64 4.31
N MET A 583 -18.97 -18.72 5.21
CA MET A 583 -19.90 -17.75 5.81
C MET A 583 -20.48 -16.77 4.76
N ALA A 584 -19.67 -16.32 3.81
CA ALA A 584 -20.11 -15.44 2.73
C ALA A 584 -21.10 -16.16 1.78
N GLU A 585 -20.82 -17.42 1.44
CA GLU A 585 -21.69 -18.26 0.60
C GLU A 585 -23.06 -18.47 1.27
N LYS A 586 -23.08 -18.80 2.56
CA LYS A 586 -24.33 -18.90 3.33
C LYS A 586 -25.13 -17.60 3.27
N ALA A 587 -24.48 -16.47 3.55
CA ALA A 587 -25.14 -15.16 3.52
C ALA A 587 -25.64 -14.79 2.11
N LYS A 588 -24.94 -15.23 1.05
CA LYS A 588 -25.39 -15.04 -0.33
C LYS A 588 -26.70 -15.78 -0.58
N VAL A 589 -26.78 -17.07 -0.21
CA VAL A 589 -27.99 -17.89 -0.36
C VAL A 589 -29.18 -17.28 0.39
N GLU A 590 -28.96 -16.78 1.61
CA GLU A 590 -30.00 -16.08 2.40
C GLU A 590 -30.53 -14.83 1.68
N ILE A 591 -29.63 -14.02 1.09
CA ILE A 591 -30.00 -12.83 0.32
C ILE A 591 -30.79 -13.20 -0.94
N GLU A 592 -30.32 -14.19 -1.71
CA GLU A 592 -30.98 -14.65 -2.94
C GLU A 592 -32.38 -15.21 -2.65
N THR A 593 -32.52 -16.02 -1.59
CA THR A 593 -33.80 -16.55 -1.13
C THR A 593 -34.75 -15.43 -0.69
N SER A 594 -34.25 -14.45 0.07
CA SER A 594 -35.07 -13.31 0.50
C SER A 594 -35.54 -12.44 -0.66
N ASN A 595 -34.76 -12.35 -1.75
CA ASN A 595 -35.16 -11.59 -2.94
C ASN A 595 -36.18 -12.36 -3.77
N SER A 596 -36.01 -13.68 -3.92
CA SER A 596 -36.98 -14.54 -4.63
C SER A 596 -38.35 -14.58 -3.95
N ASN A 597 -38.42 -14.41 -2.64
CA ASN A 597 -39.70 -14.36 -1.90
C ASN A 597 -40.40 -12.99 -1.99
N LYS A 598 -39.70 -11.94 -2.43
CA LYS A 598 -40.25 -10.58 -2.59
C LYS A 598 -40.77 -10.30 -4.00
N SER A 599 -40.24 -11.00 -5.00
CA SER A 599 -40.72 -11.00 -6.39
C SER A 599 -41.93 -11.90 -6.55
#